data_AF-A0A2D1SS57-F1
#
_entry.id   AF-A0A2D1SS57-F1
#
_cell.length_a   1.000
_cell.length_b   1.000
_cell.length_c   1.000
_cell.angle_alpha   90.00
_cell.angle_beta   90.00
_cell.angle_gamma   90.00
#
_symmetry.space_group_name_H-M   'P 1'
#
loop_
_entity.id
_entity.type
_entity.pdbx_description
1 polymer ?
#
loop_
_entity_poly.entity_id
_entity_poly.type
_entity_poly.pdbx_seq_one_letter_code
_entity_poly.pdbx_strand_id
1 'polypeptide(L)'
;MKSFLVKGSITSSGFVALFIACFFAEGAIGDAANLTPEFFLILPIWAIGALLMWRFVSKNKLENTSYFKILLSNSLLWLTIPIGLKFAFQII
;
A
#
# COMPACT_ATOMS: atom_id res chain seq x y z
N MET A 1 14.49 -12.97 10.98
CA MET A 1 13.31 -13.43 10.20
C MET A 1 12.15 -12.44 10.21
N LYS A 2 11.59 -12.07 11.37
CA LYS A 2 10.43 -11.14 11.45
C LYS A 2 10.67 -9.76 10.81
N SER A 3 11.86 -9.17 10.96
CA SER A 3 12.20 -7.88 10.35
C SER A 3 12.21 -7.94 8.81
N PHE A 4 12.66 -9.07 8.25
CA PHE A 4 12.63 -9.30 6.80
C PHE A 4 11.20 -9.37 6.28
N LEU A 5 10.27 -10.00 7.01
CA LEU A 5 8.86 -10.04 6.65
C LEU A 5 8.22 -8.64 6.60
N VAL A 6 8.56 -7.78 7.57
CA VAL A 6 8.06 -6.40 7.59
C VAL A 6 8.63 -5.58 6.43
N LYS A 7 9.95 -5.55 6.30
CA LYS A 7 10.63 -4.77 5.26
C LYS A 7 10.24 -5.25 3.87
N GLY A 8 10.24 -6.57 3.66
CA GLY A 8 9.85 -7.18 2.40
C GLY A 8 8.41 -6.85 2.01
N SER A 9 7.48 -6.91 2.97
CA SER A 9 6.07 -6.55 2.74
C SER A 9 5.88 -5.06 2.41
N ILE A 10 6.59 -4.17 3.10
CA ILE A 10 6.54 -2.72 2.80
C ILE A 10 7.08 -2.48 1.39
N THR A 11 8.24 -3.03 1.04
CA THR A 11 8.84 -2.83 -0.28
C THR A 11 7.96 -3.42 -1.39
N SER A 12 7.49 -4.66 -1.25
CA SER A 12 6.67 -5.31 -2.29
C SER A 12 5.31 -4.63 -2.46
N SER A 13 4.61 -4.30 -1.38
CA SER A 13 3.34 -3.57 -1.46
C SER A 13 3.52 -2.17 -2.06
N GLY A 14 4.63 -1.49 -1.78
CA GLY A 14 4.95 -0.18 -2.37
C GLY A 14 5.18 -0.25 -3.88
N PHE A 15 5.91 -1.26 -4.34
CA PHE A 15 6.07 -1.50 -5.78
C PHE A 15 4.73 -1.80 -6.45
N VAL A 16 3.88 -2.60 -5.83
CA VAL A 16 2.54 -2.89 -6.36
C VAL A 16 1.65 -1.65 -6.37
N ALA A 17 1.67 -0.84 -5.31
CA ALA A 17 0.92 0.41 -5.25
C ALA A 17 1.35 1.39 -6.35
N LEU A 18 2.66 1.52 -6.60
CA LEU A 18 3.21 2.35 -7.67
C LEU A 18 2.85 1.83 -9.05
N PHE A 19 2.99 0.52 -9.28
CA PHE A 19 2.62 -0.10 -10.54
C PHE A 19 1.13 0.11 -10.86
N ILE A 20 0.25 -0.12 -9.88
CA ILE A 20 -1.19 0.10 -10.04
C ILE A 20 -1.50 1.58 -10.29
N ALA A 21 -0.92 2.49 -9.51
CA ALA A 21 -1.14 3.93 -9.69
C ALA A 21 -0.77 4.39 -11.10
N CYS A 22 0.43 4.01 -11.60
CA CYS A 22 0.87 4.35 -12.95
C CYS A 22 -0.02 3.70 -14.02
N PHE A 23 -0.31 2.40 -13.88
CA PHE A 23 -1.14 1.66 -14.84
C PHE A 23 -2.52 2.29 -15.02
N PHE A 24 -3.18 2.66 -13.93
CA PHE A 24 -4.48 3.31 -14.00
C PHE A 24 -4.37 4.77 -14.44
N ALA A 25 -3.41 5.54 -13.93
CA ALA A 25 -3.26 6.95 -14.28
C ALA A 25 -2.95 7.20 -15.78
N GLU A 26 -2.25 6.27 -16.42
CA GLU A 26 -1.99 6.30 -17.88
C GLU A 26 -3.18 5.83 -18.73
N GLY A 27 -4.32 5.49 -18.11
CA GLY A 27 -5.55 5.12 -18.83
C GLY A 27 -5.68 3.63 -19.09
N ALA A 28 -5.20 2.79 -18.16
CA ALA A 28 -5.36 1.33 -18.08
C ALA A 28 -6.23 0.72 -19.21
N ILE A 29 -5.57 0.21 -20.26
CA ILE A 29 -6.20 -0.45 -21.41
C ILE A 29 -7.05 0.52 -22.27
N GLY A 30 -6.36 1.30 -23.10
CA GLY A 30 -6.91 1.70 -24.40
C GLY A 30 -7.33 3.15 -24.58
N ASP A 31 -7.31 3.99 -23.53
CA ASP A 31 -7.76 5.38 -23.64
C ASP A 31 -6.73 6.38 -23.09
N ALA A 32 -5.54 6.38 -23.70
CA ALA A 32 -4.41 7.27 -23.35
C ALA A 32 -4.72 8.77 -23.57
N ALA A 33 -5.89 9.12 -24.12
CA ALA A 33 -6.32 10.50 -24.30
C ALA A 33 -6.76 11.15 -22.97
N ASN A 34 -7.22 10.35 -22.00
CA ASN A 34 -7.69 10.84 -20.70
C ASN A 34 -6.79 10.31 -19.58
N LEU A 35 -5.80 11.13 -19.21
CA LEU A 35 -5.04 10.91 -17.98
C LEU A 35 -5.99 10.94 -16.79
N THR A 36 -5.86 9.95 -15.89
CA THR A 36 -6.66 9.84 -14.66
C THR A 36 -5.75 9.97 -13.44
N PRO A 37 -5.22 11.18 -13.18
CA PRO A 37 -4.26 11.40 -12.10
C PRO A 37 -4.83 11.08 -10.71
N GLU A 38 -6.15 10.94 -10.56
CA GLU A 38 -6.83 10.56 -9.32
C GLU A 38 -6.29 9.22 -8.79
N PHE A 39 -5.83 8.31 -9.65
CA PHE A 39 -5.25 7.04 -9.22
C PHE A 39 -3.92 7.18 -8.48
N PHE A 40 -3.23 8.32 -8.59
CA PHE A 40 -2.07 8.60 -7.73
C PHE A 40 -2.44 8.75 -6.25
N LEU A 41 -3.73 8.90 -5.89
CA LEU A 41 -4.20 8.87 -4.50
C LEU A 41 -3.93 7.53 -3.80
N ILE A 42 -3.69 6.45 -4.54
CA ILE A 42 -3.24 5.17 -3.98
C ILE A 42 -1.92 5.33 -3.21
N LEU A 43 -1.00 6.15 -3.70
CA LEU A 43 0.33 6.34 -3.11
C LEU A 43 0.30 6.97 -1.70
N PRO A 44 -0.36 8.12 -1.46
CA PRO A 44 -0.44 8.69 -0.11
C PRO A 44 -1.22 7.78 0.85
N ILE A 45 -2.27 7.10 0.39
CA ILE A 45 -3.04 6.16 1.21
C ILE A 45 -2.17 4.97 1.63
N TRP A 46 -1.40 4.40 0.69
CA TRP A 46 -0.40 3.37 0.99
C TRP A 46 0.70 3.89 1.93
N ALA A 47 1.22 5.10 1.70
CA ALA A 47 2.28 5.68 2.51
C ALA A 47 1.85 5.86 3.98
N ILE A 48 0.61 6.29 4.22
CA ILE A 48 0.04 6.35 5.57
C ILE A 48 0.00 4.96 6.20
N GLY A 49 -0.44 3.94 5.47
CA GLY A 49 -0.43 2.54 5.93
C GLY A 49 0.98 2.06 6.29
N ALA A 50 1.95 2.34 5.42
CA ALA A 50 3.34 1.95 5.62
C ALA A 50 3.95 2.63 6.85
N LEU A 51 3.66 3.92 7.07
CA LEU A 51 4.07 4.67 8.26
C LEU A 51 3.46 4.11 9.54
N LEU A 52 2.16 3.77 9.52
CA LEU A 52 1.48 3.18 10.67
C LEU A 52 2.07 1.81 11.02
N MET A 53 2.31 0.98 10.01
CA MET A 53 2.98 -0.31 10.20
C MET A 53 4.40 -0.13 10.76
N TRP A 54 5.18 0.77 10.18
CA TRP A 54 6.53 1.06 10.64
C TRP A 54 6.56 1.52 12.10
N ARG A 55 5.63 2.42 12.46
CA ARG A 55 5.45 2.89 13.84
C ARG A 55 5.04 1.77 14.79
N PHE A 56 4.13 0.89 14.37
CA PHE A 56 3.72 -0.28 15.17
C PHE A 56 4.91 -1.19 15.48
N VAL A 57 5.73 -1.45 14.46
CA VAL A 57 6.93 -2.29 14.54
C VAL A 57 8.08 -1.62 15.30
N SER A 58 8.18 -0.29 15.24
CA SER A 58 9.21 0.45 15.97
C SER A 58 8.88 0.56 17.47
N LYS A 59 7.59 0.71 17.82
CA LYS A 59 7.16 0.82 19.23
C LYS A 59 7.14 -0.52 19.95
N ASN A 60 6.71 -1.59 19.28
CA ASN A 60 6.72 -2.92 19.85
C ASN A 60 8.00 -3.62 19.44
N LYS A 61 8.89 -3.97 20.38
CA LYS A 61 10.06 -4.80 20.06
C LYS A 61 9.59 -6.00 19.22
N LEU A 62 10.15 -6.11 18.02
CA LEU A 62 9.79 -7.12 17.01
C LEU A 62 9.86 -8.55 17.57
N GLU A 63 10.75 -8.77 18.53
CA GLU A 63 10.93 -10.02 19.26
C GLU A 63 9.70 -10.40 20.10
N ASN A 64 9.15 -9.42 20.84
CA ASN A 64 8.00 -9.60 21.74
C ASN A 64 6.65 -9.58 21.00
N THR A 65 6.64 -9.23 19.72
CA THR A 65 5.42 -9.16 18.92
C THR A 65 5.09 -10.55 18.35
N SER A 66 3.88 -11.04 18.63
CA SER A 66 3.38 -12.29 18.05
C SER A 66 3.37 -12.24 16.52
N TYR A 67 3.72 -13.35 15.88
CA TYR A 67 3.66 -13.48 14.42
C TYR A 67 2.28 -13.14 13.85
N PHE A 68 1.21 -13.47 14.58
CA PHE A 68 -0.16 -13.14 14.19
C PHE A 68 -0.38 -11.63 14.03
N LYS A 69 0.18 -10.82 14.96
CA LYS A 69 0.06 -9.35 14.88
C LYS A 69 0.81 -8.77 13.69
N ILE A 70 1.98 -9.35 13.36
CA ILE A 70 2.76 -8.95 12.18
C ILE A 70 2.00 -9.29 10.91
N LEU A 71 1.42 -10.49 10.84
CA LEU A 71 0.63 -10.93 9.69
C LEU A 71 -0.60 -10.03 9.50
N LEU A 72 -1.33 -9.72 10.58
CA LEU A 72 -2.49 -8.83 10.53
C LEU A 72 -2.11 -7.42 10.07
N SER A 73 -1.01 -6.86 10.60
CA SER A 73 -0.52 -5.55 10.17
C SER A 73 -0.08 -5.54 8.70
N ASN A 74 0.50 -6.64 8.20
CA ASN A 74 0.81 -6.80 6.79
C ASN A 74 -0.46 -6.80 5.94
N SER A 75 -1.46 -7.59 6.31
CA SER A 75 -2.74 -7.61 5.59
C SER A 75 -3.41 -6.23 5.56
N LEU A 76 -3.34 -5.48 6.66
CA LEU A 76 -3.84 -4.10 6.71
C LEU A 76 -3.08 -3.16 5.77
N LEU A 77 -1.76 -3.30 5.65
CA LEU A 77 -0.98 -2.54 4.68
C LEU A 77 -1.44 -2.84 3.25
N TRP A 78 -1.62 -4.11 2.90
CA TRP A 78 -2.10 -4.49 1.57
C TRP A 78 -3.51 -3.98 1.26
N LEU A 79 -4.38 -3.88 2.27
CA LEU A 79 -5.72 -3.32 2.13
C LEU A 79 -5.74 -1.82 1.77
N THR A 80 -4.65 -1.09 2.00
CA THR A 80 -4.57 0.33 1.60
C THR A 80 -4.66 0.54 0.09
N ILE A 81 -4.22 -0.45 -0.70
CA ILE A 81 -4.26 -0.40 -2.17
C ILE A 81 -5.70 -0.45 -2.71
N PRO A 82 -6.53 -1.48 -2.41
CA PRO A 82 -7.93 -1.50 -2.86
C PRO A 82 -8.75 -0.35 -2.26
N ILE A 83 -8.43 0.11 -1.06
CA ILE A 83 -9.04 1.32 -0.49
C ILE A 83 -8.70 2.54 -1.34
N GLY A 84 -7.42 2.72 -1.71
CA GLY A 84 -6.99 3.81 -2.58
C GLY A 84 -7.65 3.76 -3.97
N LEU A 85 -7.75 2.56 -4.56
CA LEU A 85 -8.49 2.36 -5.82
C LEU A 85 -9.95 2.77 -5.68
N LYS A 86 -10.63 2.32 -4.61
CA LYS A 86 -12.03 2.68 -4.38
C LYS A 86 -12.23 4.19 -4.29
N PHE A 87 -11.35 4.91 -3.60
CA PHE A 87 -11.42 6.36 -3.54
C PHE A 87 -11.17 7.02 -4.89
N ALA A 88 -10.17 6.56 -5.66
CA ALA A 88 -9.91 7.08 -7.00
C ALA A 88 -11.13 6.91 -7.93
N PHE A 89 -11.76 5.72 -7.93
CA PHE A 89 -12.98 5.47 -8.70
C PHE A 89 -14.21 6.28 -8.26
N GLN A 90 -14.23 6.84 -7.06
CA GLN A 90 -15.33 7.70 -6.59
C GLN A 90 -15.17 9.16 -7.03
N ILE A 91 -13.97 9.56 -7.45
CA ILE A 91 -13.63 10.93 -7.83
C ILE A 91 -13.76 11.14 -9.35
N ILE A 92 -13.64 10.05 -10.11
CA ILE A 92 -13.90 9.96 -11.56
C ILE A 92 -15.41 9.86 -11.80
#